data_AF-V9SEB8-F1
#
_entry.id   AF-V9SEB8-F1
#
_cell.length_a   1.000
_cell.length_b   1.000
_cell.length_c   1.000
_cell.angle_alpha   90.00
_cell.angle_beta   90.00
_cell.angle_gamma   90.00
#
_symmetry.space_group_name_H-M   'P 1'
#
loop_
_entity.id
_entity.type
_entity.pdbx_description
1 polymer ?
#
loop_
_entity_poly.entity_id
_entity_poly.type
_entity_poly.pdbx_seq_one_letter_code
_entity_poly.pdbx_strand_id
1 'polypeptide(L)'
;CDAEVALIVSSNRGKLYEFSSNSNMLKTLERYQKCSYGAPETNIISRETQTSQQEYLKLKTRVEALQRSQRNLLGEDLGPLTIKELEQLERQLDVSLRQIRSTRTQYMLDQLTDLQRREQMLCEANKALKRRLEESN
;
A
#
# COMPACT_ATOMS: atom_id res chain seq x y z
N CYS A 1 -51.54 -18.03 22.02
CA CYS A 1 -50.09 -17.76 21.92
C CYS A 1 -49.90 -17.22 20.52
N ASP A 2 -49.56 -15.95 20.39
CA ASP A 2 -49.66 -15.19 19.13
C ASP A 2 -48.27 -15.05 18.49
N ALA A 3 -47.52 -16.15 18.45
CA ALA A 3 -46.18 -16.20 17.91
C ALA A 3 -46.24 -16.25 16.37
N GLU A 4 -45.49 -15.36 15.73
CA GLU A 4 -45.31 -15.33 14.28
C GLU A 4 -43.90 -15.82 13.94
N VAL A 5 -43.79 -16.74 12.98
CA VAL A 5 -42.54 -17.40 12.59
C VAL A 5 -42.29 -17.16 11.11
N ALA A 6 -41.09 -16.67 10.77
CA ALA A 6 -40.60 -16.57 9.40
C ALA A 6 -39.21 -17.21 9.29
N LEU A 7 -38.96 -17.91 8.19
CA LEU A 7 -37.69 -18.56 7.87
C LEU A 7 -37.26 -18.12 6.47
N ILE A 8 -36.02 -17.64 6.35
CA ILE A 8 -35.37 -17.32 5.08
C ILE A 8 -34.08 -18.12 5.01
N VAL A 9 -33.89 -18.86 3.93
CA VAL A 9 -32.68 -19.63 3.66
C VAL A 9 -32.07 -19.14 2.35
N SER A 10 -30.86 -18.59 2.43
CA SER A 10 -30.07 -18.21 1.26
C SER A 10 -28.95 -19.22 1.02
N SER A 11 -28.80 -19.65 -0.23
CA SER A 11 -27.70 -20.49 -0.68
C SER A 11 -26.62 -19.63 -1.34
N ASN A 12 -25.34 -20.00 -1.15
CA ASN A 12 -24.22 -19.41 -1.90
C ASN A 12 -24.34 -19.59 -3.43
N ARG A 13 -25.26 -20.44 -3.91
CA ARG A 13 -25.62 -20.60 -5.32
C ARG A 13 -26.69 -19.62 -5.81
N GLY A 14 -27.07 -18.63 -5.00
CA GLY A 14 -28.05 -17.59 -5.34
C GLY A 14 -29.52 -18.00 -5.21
N LYS A 15 -29.81 -19.18 -4.64
CA LYS A 15 -31.19 -19.62 -4.39
C LYS A 15 -31.70 -19.06 -3.06
N LEU A 16 -32.94 -18.58 -3.07
CA LEU A 16 -33.66 -18.07 -1.91
C LEU A 16 -34.88 -18.95 -1.65
N TYR A 17 -35.04 -19.39 -0.41
CA TYR A 17 -36.22 -20.10 0.05
C TYR A 17 -36.83 -19.34 1.23
N GLU A 18 -38.14 -19.19 1.23
CA GLU A 18 -38.86 -18.46 2.27
C GLU A 18 -40.07 -19.25 2.76
N PHE A 19 -40.34 -19.10 4.06
CA PHE A 19 -41.54 -19.59 4.72
C PHE A 19 -42.01 -18.55 5.73
N SER A 20 -43.29 -18.23 5.73
CA SER A 20 -43.90 -17.42 6.80
C SER A 20 -45.15 -18.13 7.32
N SER A 21 -45.32 -18.12 8.63
CA SER A 21 -46.54 -18.61 9.29
C SER A 21 -47.75 -17.74 8.93
N ASN A 22 -47.52 -16.54 8.41
CA ASN A 22 -48.54 -15.64 7.88
C ASN A 22 -48.42 -15.57 6.36
N SER A 23 -49.51 -15.24 5.65
CA SER A 23 -49.52 -15.23 4.17
C SER A 23 -48.67 -14.13 3.53
N ASN A 24 -47.88 -13.38 4.31
CA ASN A 24 -47.13 -12.22 3.83
C ASN A 24 -45.81 -12.06 4.59
N MET A 25 -44.72 -12.54 3.99
CA MET A 25 -43.34 -12.40 4.48
C MET A 25 -42.94 -10.93 4.67
N LEU A 26 -43.32 -10.03 3.74
CA LEU A 26 -42.98 -8.60 3.81
C LEU A 26 -43.55 -7.95 5.09
N LYS A 27 -44.78 -8.29 5.47
CA LYS A 27 -45.38 -7.78 6.72
C LYS A 27 -44.66 -8.27 7.98
N THR A 28 -44.16 -9.50 7.97
CA THR A 28 -43.36 -10.05 9.07
C THR A 28 -42.02 -9.34 9.15
N LEU A 29 -41.35 -9.14 8.00
CA LEU A 29 -40.09 -8.42 7.90
C LEU A 29 -40.22 -6.94 8.31
N GLU A 30 -41.29 -6.26 7.91
CA GLU A 30 -41.55 -4.87 8.33
C GLU A 30 -41.75 -4.76 9.85
N ARG A 31 -42.44 -5.72 10.47
CA ARG A 31 -42.63 -5.75 11.93
C ARG A 31 -41.31 -6.06 12.64
N TYR A 32 -40.55 -7.05 12.17
CA TYR A 32 -39.19 -7.29 12.66
C TYR A 32 -38.35 -6.03 12.53
N GLN A 33 -38.38 -5.36 11.39
CA GLN A 33 -37.57 -4.18 11.16
C GLN A 33 -37.96 -3.02 12.09
N LYS A 34 -39.26 -2.79 12.32
CA LYS A 34 -39.75 -1.77 13.26
C LYS A 34 -39.39 -2.09 14.71
N CYS A 35 -39.37 -3.38 15.09
CA CYS A 35 -39.06 -3.82 16.45
C CYS A 35 -37.54 -3.92 16.72
N SER A 36 -36.74 -4.36 15.75
CA SER A 36 -35.27 -4.47 15.85
C SER A 36 -34.55 -3.17 15.53
N TYR A 37 -35.06 -2.35 14.60
CA TYR A 37 -34.38 -1.14 14.11
C TYR A 37 -35.16 0.16 14.38
N GLY A 38 -36.19 0.13 15.22
CA GLY A 38 -37.00 1.30 15.59
C GLY A 38 -36.26 2.45 16.30
N ALA A 39 -35.02 2.22 16.76
CA ALA A 39 -33.97 3.19 17.16
C ALA A 39 -32.68 2.39 17.48
N PRO A 40 -31.46 2.94 17.63
CA PRO A 40 -30.67 3.93 16.90
C PRO A 40 -29.70 3.30 15.86
N GLU A 41 -29.74 1.99 15.61
CA GLU A 41 -28.69 1.26 14.87
C GLU A 41 -28.58 1.64 13.38
N THR A 42 -29.69 1.99 12.73
CA THR A 42 -29.68 2.50 11.34
C THR A 42 -28.95 3.84 11.22
N ASN A 43 -28.96 4.66 12.29
CA ASN A 43 -28.17 5.90 12.36
C ASN A 43 -26.68 5.63 12.61
N ILE A 44 -26.33 4.53 13.28
CA ILE A 44 -24.93 4.17 13.56
C ILE A 44 -24.28 3.62 12.28
N ILE A 45 -24.92 2.67 11.59
CA ILE A 45 -24.39 2.08 10.35
C ILE A 45 -24.29 3.12 9.22
N SER A 46 -25.29 4.00 9.07
CA SER A 46 -25.25 5.08 8.08
C SER A 46 -24.16 6.10 8.40
N ARG A 47 -23.96 6.43 9.68
CA ARG A 47 -22.91 7.34 10.13
C ARG A 47 -21.51 6.73 10.00
N GLU A 48 -21.33 5.45 10.30
CA GLU A 48 -20.08 4.71 10.09
C GLU A 48 -19.72 4.61 8.60
N THR A 49 -20.71 4.33 7.75
CA THR A 49 -20.54 4.31 6.29
C THR A 49 -20.18 5.70 5.78
N GLN A 50 -20.81 6.76 6.29
CA GLN A 50 -20.51 8.14 5.92
C GLN A 50 -19.11 8.57 6.38
N THR A 51 -18.68 8.18 7.59
CA THR A 51 -17.31 8.44 8.06
C THR A 51 -16.28 7.70 7.23
N SER A 52 -16.54 6.44 6.88
CA SER A 52 -15.64 5.65 6.01
C SER A 52 -15.50 6.28 4.62
N GLN A 53 -16.61 6.77 4.03
CA GLN A 53 -16.57 7.51 2.77
C GLN A 53 -15.78 8.81 2.88
N GLN A 54 -15.92 9.56 3.96
CA GLN A 54 -15.16 10.79 4.18
C GLN A 54 -13.65 10.52 4.34
N GLU A 55 -13.28 9.47 5.06
CA GLU A 55 -11.90 9.04 5.20
C GLU A 55 -11.30 8.59 3.87
N TYR A 56 -12.07 7.84 3.09
CA TYR A 56 -11.69 7.46 1.74
C TYR A 56 -11.44 8.68 0.85
N LEU A 57 -12.34 9.69 0.87
CA LEU A 57 -12.17 10.91 0.08
C LEU A 57 -10.93 11.69 0.53
N LYS A 58 -10.67 11.81 1.84
CA LYS A 58 -9.45 12.43 2.35
C LYS A 58 -8.20 11.70 1.86
N LEU A 59 -8.21 10.37 1.90
CA LEU A 59 -7.10 9.54 1.43
C LEU A 59 -6.89 9.69 -0.08
N LYS A 60 -7.98 9.65 -0.85
CA LYS A 60 -7.96 9.84 -2.31
C LYS A 60 -7.32 11.17 -2.69
N THR A 61 -7.74 12.27 -2.08
CA THR A 61 -7.15 13.59 -2.32
C THR A 61 -5.64 13.61 -2.01
N ARG A 62 -5.22 12.93 -0.94
CA ARG A 62 -3.80 12.81 -0.59
C ARG A 62 -3.01 12.00 -1.63
N VAL A 63 -3.57 10.90 -2.13
CA VAL A 63 -2.97 10.09 -3.20
C VAL A 63 -2.82 10.92 -4.48
N GLU A 64 -3.87 11.64 -4.89
CA GLU A 64 -3.84 12.48 -6.08
C GLU A 64 -2.82 13.63 -5.96
N ALA A 65 -2.66 14.20 -4.77
CA ALA A 65 -1.62 15.20 -4.51
C ALA A 65 -0.21 14.60 -4.60
N LEU A 66 0.01 13.41 -4.05
CA LEU A 66 1.29 12.70 -4.14
C LEU A 66 1.63 12.31 -5.58
N GLN A 67 0.66 11.80 -6.35
CA GLN A 67 0.85 11.47 -7.77
C GLN A 67 1.19 12.71 -8.60
N ARG A 68 0.54 13.85 -8.35
CA ARG A 68 0.92 15.13 -8.98
C ARG A 68 2.35 15.53 -8.60
N SER A 69 2.70 15.48 -7.33
CA SER A 69 4.07 15.78 -6.89
C SER A 69 5.11 14.86 -7.53
N GLN A 70 4.81 13.57 -7.70
CA GLN A 70 5.69 12.62 -8.37
C GLN A 70 5.90 12.98 -9.84
N ARG A 71 4.82 13.29 -10.57
CA ARG A 71 4.91 13.72 -11.98
C ARG A 71 5.78 14.98 -12.12
N ASN A 72 5.59 15.97 -11.24
CA ASN A 72 6.44 17.16 -11.21
C ASN A 72 7.91 16.79 -11.00
N LEU A 73 8.23 15.90 -10.04
CA LEU A 73 9.60 15.43 -9.81
C LEU A 73 10.21 14.70 -11.01
N LEU A 74 9.38 14.09 -11.87
CA LEU A 74 9.78 13.47 -13.12
C LEU A 74 9.87 14.46 -14.30
N GLY A 75 9.56 15.73 -14.07
CA GLY A 75 9.55 16.77 -15.11
C GLY A 75 8.27 16.80 -15.96
N GLU A 76 7.21 16.13 -15.50
CA GLU A 76 5.90 16.08 -16.15
C GLU A 76 4.93 17.11 -15.53
N ASP A 77 3.90 17.51 -16.28
CA ASP A 77 2.83 18.41 -15.82
C ASP A 77 3.30 19.69 -15.11
N LEU A 78 4.39 20.29 -15.60
CA LEU A 78 5.01 21.46 -14.96
C LEU A 78 4.24 22.78 -15.16
N GLY A 79 3.34 22.84 -16.15
CA GLY A 79 2.63 24.06 -16.53
C GLY A 79 1.85 24.78 -15.41
N PRO A 80 1.22 24.08 -14.45
CA PRO A 80 0.51 24.70 -13.34
C PRO A 80 1.41 25.28 -12.24
N LEU A 81 2.72 25.00 -12.24
CA LEU A 81 3.64 25.51 -11.21
C LEU A 81 4.05 26.96 -11.50
N THR A 82 4.19 27.73 -10.44
CA THR A 82 4.81 29.06 -10.51
C THR A 82 6.32 28.97 -10.68
N ILE A 83 6.94 30.07 -11.11
CA ILE A 83 8.41 30.16 -11.25
C ILE A 83 9.12 29.80 -9.94
N LYS A 84 8.63 30.31 -8.80
CA LYS A 84 9.22 30.02 -7.48
C LYS A 84 9.15 28.53 -7.13
N GLU A 85 8.04 27.87 -7.46
CA GLU A 85 7.89 26.43 -7.21
C GLU A 85 8.78 25.60 -8.15
N LEU A 86 8.93 26.02 -9.41
CA LEU A 86 9.87 25.38 -10.35
C LEU A 86 11.32 25.51 -9.89
N GLU A 87 11.74 26.70 -9.45
CA GLU A 87 13.08 26.89 -8.89
C GLU A 87 13.32 26.05 -7.62
N GLN A 88 12.29 25.92 -6.76
CA GLN A 88 12.38 25.05 -5.59
C GLN A 88 12.52 23.58 -5.98
N LEU A 89 11.72 23.13 -6.96
CA LEU A 89 11.75 21.78 -7.50
C LEU A 89 13.12 21.45 -8.11
N GLU A 90 13.67 22.36 -8.92
CA GLU A 90 15.00 22.23 -9.52
C GLU A 90 16.08 22.09 -8.43
N ARG A 91 16.11 22.98 -7.43
CA ARG A 91 17.07 22.90 -6.32
C ARG A 91 16.95 21.58 -5.56
N GLN A 92 15.72 21.12 -5.31
CA GLN A 92 15.49 19.85 -4.61
C GLN A 92 16.02 18.66 -5.42
N LEU A 93 15.76 18.62 -6.73
CA LEU A 93 16.23 17.56 -7.63
C LEU A 93 17.76 17.57 -7.73
N ASP A 94 18.37 18.75 -7.89
CA ASP A 94 19.82 18.90 -7.99
C ASP A 94 20.56 18.45 -6.72
N VAL A 95 20.08 18.85 -5.54
CA VAL A 95 20.62 18.37 -4.25
C VAL A 95 20.48 16.85 -4.12
N SER A 96 19.29 16.31 -4.39
CA SER A 96 19.02 14.88 -4.24
C SER A 96 19.85 14.05 -5.22
N LEU A 97 20.00 14.52 -6.47
CA LEU A 97 20.81 13.84 -7.49
C LEU A 97 22.29 13.83 -7.12
N ARG A 98 22.83 14.94 -6.59
CA ARG A 98 24.20 14.99 -6.07
C ARG A 98 24.41 13.98 -4.95
N GLN A 99 23.48 13.90 -4.00
CA GLN A 99 23.55 12.93 -2.90
C GLN A 99 23.53 11.49 -3.42
N ILE A 100 22.58 11.13 -4.29
CA ILE A 100 22.48 9.79 -4.89
C ILE A 100 23.77 9.42 -5.62
N ARG A 101 24.32 10.33 -6.43
CA ARG A 101 25.58 10.11 -7.14
C ARG A 101 26.74 9.89 -6.19
N SER A 102 26.86 10.73 -5.15
CA SER A 102 27.90 10.60 -4.12
C SER A 102 27.82 9.24 -3.42
N THR A 103 26.64 8.86 -2.93
CA THR A 103 26.42 7.56 -2.27
C THR A 103 26.74 6.39 -3.20
N ARG A 104 26.31 6.46 -4.47
CA ARG A 104 26.60 5.40 -5.45
C ARG A 104 28.10 5.26 -5.72
N THR A 105 28.80 6.38 -5.88
CA THR A 105 30.25 6.38 -6.08
C THR A 105 30.97 5.81 -4.86
N GLN A 106 30.61 6.25 -3.65
CA GLN A 106 31.21 5.73 -2.42
C GLN A 106 31.02 4.22 -2.31
N TYR A 107 29.80 3.73 -2.53
CA TYR A 107 29.50 2.30 -2.52
C TYR A 107 30.33 1.49 -3.54
N MET A 108 30.55 2.05 -4.74
CA MET A 108 31.41 1.41 -5.75
C MET A 108 32.87 1.39 -5.33
N LEU A 109 33.38 2.46 -4.72
CA LEU A 109 34.75 2.52 -4.20
C LEU A 109 34.97 1.54 -3.06
N ASP A 110 34.00 1.40 -2.17
CA ASP A 110 34.05 0.45 -1.05
C ASP A 110 34.11 -0.99 -1.59
N GLN A 111 33.28 -1.33 -2.58
CA GLN A 111 33.32 -2.63 -3.24
C GLN A 111 34.65 -2.89 -3.96
N LEU A 112 35.18 -1.89 -4.68
CA LEU A 112 36.47 -2.03 -5.36
C LEU A 112 37.59 -2.31 -4.35
N THR A 113 37.60 -1.58 -3.24
CA THR A 113 38.60 -1.74 -2.17
C THR A 113 38.52 -3.13 -1.54
N ASP A 114 37.32 -3.64 -1.27
CA ASP A 114 37.11 -4.98 -0.72
C ASP A 114 37.58 -6.07 -1.70
N LEU A 115 37.27 -5.92 -2.99
CA LEU A 115 37.72 -6.86 -4.02
C LEU A 115 39.24 -6.86 -4.18
N GLN A 116 39.89 -5.69 -4.20
CA GLN A 116 41.35 -5.58 -4.25
C GLN A 116 42.03 -6.23 -3.05
N ARG A 117 41.46 -6.07 -1.84
CA ARG A 117 41.96 -6.74 -0.64
C ARG A 117 41.83 -8.26 -0.76
N ARG A 118 40.70 -8.77 -1.26
CA ARG A 118 40.49 -10.22 -1.48
C ARG A 118 41.46 -10.77 -2.52
N GLU A 119 41.66 -10.06 -3.62
CA GLU A 119 42.62 -10.43 -4.65
C GLU A 119 44.04 -10.55 -4.08
N GLN A 120 44.47 -9.57 -3.27
CA GLN A 120 45.78 -9.61 -2.62
C GLN A 120 45.93 -10.84 -1.72
N MET A 121 44.95 -11.10 -0.84
CA MET A 121 44.98 -12.26 0.06
C MET A 121 45.05 -13.58 -0.72
N LEU A 122 44.28 -13.72 -1.80
CA LEU A 122 44.30 -14.91 -2.66
C LEU A 122 45.64 -15.05 -3.40
N CYS A 123 46.20 -13.96 -3.89
CA CYS A 123 47.53 -13.96 -4.51
C CYS A 123 48.62 -14.42 -3.53
N GLU A 124 48.60 -13.94 -2.29
CA GLU A 124 49.55 -14.33 -1.25
C GLU A 124 49.39 -15.82 -0.87
N ALA A 125 48.14 -16.27 -0.65
CA ALA A 125 47.85 -17.68 -0.37
C ALA A 125 48.31 -18.60 -1.51
N ASN A 126 48.02 -18.23 -2.76
CA ASN A 126 48.44 -19.01 -3.93
C ASN A 126 49.98 -19.07 -4.06
N LYS A 127 50.68 -17.96 -3.79
CA LYS A 127 52.16 -17.96 -3.77
C LYS A 127 52.71 -18.89 -2.70
N ALA A 128 52.13 -18.88 -1.49
CA ALA A 128 52.54 -19.76 -0.41
C ALA A 128 52.31 -21.24 -0.76
N LEU A 129 51.14 -21.57 -1.33
CA LEU A 129 50.82 -22.94 -1.76
C LEU A 129 51.77 -23.44 -2.85
N LYS A 130 52.12 -22.60 -3.83
CA LYS A 130 53.09 -22.96 -4.88
C LYS A 130 54.46 -23.31 -4.31
N ARG A 131 54.99 -22.50 -3.37
CA ARG A 131 56.27 -22.80 -2.69
C ARG A 131 56.22 -24.14 -1.97
N ARG A 132 55.14 -24.41 -1.22
CA ARG A 132 54.99 -25.69 -0.51
C ARG A 132 54.92 -26.90 -1.44
N LEU A 133 54.35 -26.73 -2.63
CA LEU A 133 54.31 -27.77 -3.65
C LEU A 133 55.71 -28.04 -4.24
N GLU A 134 56.47 -26.97 -4.51
CA GLU A 134 57.85 -27.05 -4.99
C GLU A 134 58.78 -27.69 -3.96
N GLU A 135 58.59 -27.43 -2.67
CA GLU A 135 59.35 -28.04 -1.56
C GLU A 135 59.01 -29.52 -1.31
N SER A 136 57.86 -30.00 -1.81
CA SER A 136 57.38 -31.38 -1.62
C SER A 136 57.69 -32.33 -2.78
N ASN A 137 58.31 -31.82 -3.85
CA ASN A 137 58.78 -32.59 -5.02
C ASN A 137 60.31 -32.73 -5.01
#